data_AF-A0A8J3PIU0-F1
#
_entry.id   AF-A0A8J3PIU0-F1
#
_cell.length_a   1.000
_cell.length_b   1.000
_cell.length_c   1.000
_cell.angle_alpha   90.00
_cell.angle_beta   90.00
_cell.angle_gamma   90.00
#
_symmetry.space_group_name_H-M   'P 1'
#
loop_
_entity.id
_entity.type
_entity.pdbx_description
1 polymer ?
#
loop_
_entity_poly.entity_id
_entity_poly.type
_entity_poly.pdbx_seq_one_letter_code
_entity_poly.pdbx_strand_id
1 'polypeptide(L)'
;MKRPVQSLRTRILAAAAATVVAMGASLAISTAASAANLIANPGLESGSLSPWSCSGGLGSVVTTPVHAGTRALQGAPSAGNHAQCSQTVSVLPNTAYVLSAWVRGGGGYVYLGYTGGTETWNPAAASAWTKLSLNLTTAAGQTSLTVNVHGWYGLAAYQADDFSLDGPGTPPSNPPSASASPSPPRPSASPSTSPPQPSPSGPTAPPGGKKLLGYFVNWGVYQRGYHVKNMVTSGSAAKLTHINYAFGNVTNGQCVIGDSYADYDRAYSAAESIDGVADTWDAGALRGSFNQLRKLKRQYPNIKVLWSFGGWTWSGGFGQAAANPTAFANSCYNLVEDPRWADVFDGIDIDWEYPNACGLSCDSSGPLAYRNLMQALRNRFGSSYLVTSAITADGSSGGKIDLTDYNAAAQYVNWYNVMTYDFFGAFAAQGPTAPHSPLTSYTGIPQAGFNSDAAIQKLKGKGVPSAKLLLGIGFYGRGWTGVTQAAPGGSATGAAPGTYEAGIEDYKVLKNTCPVTGTIAGTAYAKCGSNWWSYDTPSTINGKMSYANNQGLGGGFFWELSGDTSNGELITAMRNGLG
;
A
#
# COMPACT_ATOMS: atom_id res chain seq x y z
N MET A 1 41.68 2.06 -69.51
CA MET A 1 43.13 2.34 -69.56
C MET A 1 43.64 2.44 -68.12
N LYS A 2 44.41 1.45 -67.67
CA LYS A 2 45.86 1.54 -67.38
C LYS A 2 46.19 2.40 -66.13
N ARG A 3 46.30 1.70 -64.98
CA ARG A 3 47.44 1.60 -64.02
C ARG A 3 48.72 2.42 -64.33
N PRO A 4 49.74 2.47 -63.44
CA PRO A 4 49.84 2.42 -61.95
C PRO A 4 50.96 3.38 -61.44
N VAL A 5 51.43 3.27 -60.18
CA VAL A 5 52.85 3.17 -59.71
C VAL A 5 52.78 2.74 -58.22
N GLN A 6 53.06 1.48 -57.82
CA GLN A 6 54.36 0.88 -57.40
C GLN A 6 55.02 1.63 -56.21
N SER A 7 55.66 1.05 -55.20
CA SER A 7 56.12 -0.29 -54.78
C SER A 7 56.60 -0.12 -53.32
N LEU A 8 56.91 -1.10 -52.45
CA LEU A 8 57.89 -2.18 -52.59
C LEU A 8 57.88 -3.01 -51.26
N ARG A 9 57.67 -4.32 -51.38
CA ARG A 9 58.38 -5.49 -50.79
C ARG A 9 59.26 -5.25 -49.51
N THR A 10 59.38 -6.15 -48.53
CA THR A 10 59.73 -7.58 -48.62
C THR A 10 59.61 -8.27 -47.24
N ARG A 11 59.40 -9.60 -47.25
CA ARG A 11 59.32 -10.56 -46.13
C ARG A 11 60.70 -10.89 -45.52
N ILE A 12 60.75 -11.43 -44.28
CA ILE A 12 61.22 -12.79 -43.90
C ILE A 12 61.32 -12.95 -42.36
N LEU A 13 60.95 -14.16 -41.89
CA LEU A 13 60.98 -14.69 -40.51
C LEU A 13 62.39 -15.08 -40.03
N ALA A 14 62.64 -15.05 -38.72
CA ALA A 14 63.05 -16.21 -37.89
C ALA A 14 63.44 -15.78 -36.44
N ALA A 15 63.24 -16.68 -35.49
CA ALA A 15 63.31 -16.50 -34.03
C ALA A 15 64.64 -16.94 -33.38
N ALA A 16 64.99 -16.39 -32.20
CA ALA A 16 65.44 -17.13 -30.99
C ALA A 16 65.84 -16.22 -29.80
N ALA A 17 65.18 -16.47 -28.66
CA ALA A 17 65.57 -16.37 -27.23
C ALA A 17 66.56 -15.31 -26.67
N ALA A 18 66.12 -14.54 -25.65
CA ALA A 18 66.54 -14.67 -24.23
C ALA A 18 65.91 -13.57 -23.31
N THR A 19 65.83 -13.92 -22.04
CA THR A 19 65.08 -13.44 -20.85
C THR A 19 65.35 -12.03 -20.25
N VAL A 20 64.27 -11.46 -19.65
CA VAL A 20 64.15 -10.68 -18.37
C VAL A 20 64.77 -9.26 -18.37
N VAL A 21 64.05 -8.15 -18.13
CA VAL A 21 63.37 -7.67 -16.90
C VAL A 21 62.21 -6.72 -17.24
N ALA A 22 61.16 -6.78 -16.42
CA ALA A 22 59.91 -6.04 -16.48
C ALA A 22 60.01 -4.52 -16.21
N MET A 23 59.22 -3.73 -16.93
CA MET A 23 58.35 -2.65 -16.41
C MET A 23 57.39 -2.23 -17.53
N GLY A 24 56.28 -2.96 -17.65
CA GLY A 24 55.15 -2.59 -18.49
C GLY A 24 54.07 -1.97 -17.62
N ALA A 25 53.75 -0.71 -17.89
CA ALA A 25 52.52 -0.09 -17.40
C ALA A 25 51.33 -0.79 -18.08
N SER A 26 50.75 -1.77 -17.40
CA SER A 26 49.51 -2.40 -17.83
C SER A 26 48.36 -1.44 -17.55
N LEU A 27 47.63 -1.06 -18.61
CA LEU A 27 46.23 -0.67 -18.46
C LEU A 27 45.51 -1.78 -17.70
N ALA A 28 45.16 -1.52 -16.45
CA ALA A 28 44.19 -2.34 -15.75
C ALA A 28 42.82 -2.03 -16.37
N ILE A 29 42.41 -2.84 -17.34
CA ILE A 29 41.00 -3.07 -17.60
C ILE A 29 40.47 -3.68 -16.31
N SER A 30 39.72 -2.89 -15.53
CA SER A 30 39.03 -3.40 -14.35
C SER A 30 37.97 -4.37 -14.82
N THR A 31 38.28 -5.67 -14.83
CA THR A 31 37.24 -6.69 -14.87
C THR A 31 36.43 -6.53 -13.58
N ALA A 32 35.17 -6.11 -13.71
CA ALA A 32 34.25 -6.05 -12.59
C ALA A 32 34.19 -7.45 -11.94
N ALA A 33 34.56 -7.54 -10.67
CA ALA A 33 34.36 -8.76 -9.88
C ALA A 33 32.86 -8.91 -9.62
N SER A 34 32.18 -9.67 -10.49
CA SER A 34 30.83 -10.17 -10.22
C SER A 34 30.94 -11.23 -9.12
N ALA A 35 30.21 -11.09 -8.01
CA ALA A 35 30.00 -12.25 -7.14
C ALA A 35 29.28 -13.34 -7.94
N ALA A 36 29.55 -14.61 -7.60
CA ALA A 36 28.78 -15.73 -8.10
C ALA A 36 27.38 -15.71 -7.49
N ASN A 37 26.35 -15.97 -8.31
CA ASN A 37 24.96 -16.13 -7.90
C ASN A 37 24.86 -17.05 -6.67
N LEU A 38 24.30 -16.54 -5.57
CA LEU A 38 24.20 -17.25 -4.29
C LEU A 38 23.07 -18.28 -4.22
N ILE A 39 22.18 -18.31 -5.22
CA ILE A 39 21.11 -19.29 -5.30
C ILE A 39 21.67 -20.64 -5.76
N ALA A 40 21.43 -21.69 -5.00
CA ALA A 40 21.76 -23.05 -5.42
C ALA A 40 20.67 -23.62 -6.33
N ASN A 41 21.09 -24.41 -7.33
CA ASN A 41 20.23 -24.96 -8.36
C ASN A 41 19.29 -23.90 -9.01
N PRO A 42 19.84 -22.77 -9.51
CA PRO A 42 19.06 -21.59 -9.90
C PRO A 42 18.19 -21.80 -11.14
N GLY A 43 18.50 -22.76 -12.02
CA GLY A 43 17.67 -23.16 -13.16
C GLY A 43 17.04 -24.55 -13.01
N LEU A 44 17.11 -25.16 -11.81
CA LEU A 44 16.55 -26.49 -11.53
C LEU A 44 17.13 -27.64 -12.40
N GLU A 45 18.28 -27.41 -13.06
CA GLU A 45 18.94 -28.33 -14.00
C GLU A 45 19.38 -29.66 -13.36
N SER A 46 19.48 -29.72 -12.03
CA SER A 46 19.73 -30.99 -11.32
C SER A 46 18.58 -32.01 -11.49
N GLY A 47 17.42 -31.57 -11.96
CA GLY A 47 16.21 -32.39 -12.03
C GLY A 47 15.51 -32.61 -10.69
N SER A 48 16.04 -32.04 -9.62
CA SER A 48 15.47 -32.06 -8.28
C SER A 48 14.99 -30.67 -7.88
N LEU A 49 13.89 -30.63 -7.10
CA LEU A 49 13.49 -29.39 -6.43
C LEU A 49 14.51 -28.97 -5.38
N SER A 50 15.21 -29.91 -4.73
CA SER A 50 16.19 -29.58 -3.71
C SER A 50 17.28 -28.64 -4.27
N PRO A 51 17.64 -27.55 -3.56
CA PRO A 51 17.29 -27.21 -2.17
C PRO A 51 16.05 -26.31 -1.99
N TRP A 52 15.21 -26.15 -3.01
CA TRP A 52 13.94 -25.45 -2.89
C TRP A 52 12.90 -26.26 -2.13
N SER A 53 12.15 -25.58 -1.26
CA SER A 53 11.02 -26.15 -0.52
C SER A 53 9.73 -25.43 -0.91
N CYS A 54 8.73 -26.20 -1.33
CA CYS A 54 7.46 -25.68 -1.83
C CYS A 54 6.28 -26.06 -0.91
N SER A 55 5.45 -25.08 -0.58
CA SER A 55 4.32 -25.25 0.34
C SER A 55 3.30 -26.27 -0.17
N GLY A 56 2.84 -27.14 0.73
CA GLY A 56 1.79 -28.11 0.43
C GLY A 56 2.16 -29.17 -0.62
N GLY A 57 3.44 -29.33 -0.96
CA GLY A 57 3.86 -30.23 -2.04
C GLY A 57 3.42 -29.77 -3.43
N LEU A 58 3.11 -28.48 -3.59
CA LEU A 58 2.57 -27.90 -4.82
C LEU A 58 3.65 -27.44 -5.81
N GLY A 59 4.91 -27.79 -5.56
CA GLY A 59 6.02 -27.50 -6.46
C GLY A 59 6.47 -28.73 -7.24
N SER A 60 6.95 -28.53 -8.47
CA SER A 60 7.61 -29.56 -9.28
C SER A 60 8.68 -28.97 -10.19
N VAL A 61 9.57 -29.82 -10.72
CA VAL A 61 10.49 -29.44 -11.80
C VAL A 61 9.87 -29.88 -13.12
N VAL A 62 9.79 -28.98 -14.09
CA VAL A 62 9.23 -29.22 -15.43
C VAL A 62 10.31 -29.07 -16.50
N THR A 63 10.12 -29.71 -17.66
CA THR A 63 11.00 -29.57 -18.85
C THR A 63 10.41 -28.67 -19.94
N THR A 64 9.16 -28.23 -19.77
CA THR A 64 8.53 -27.21 -20.60
C THR A 64 7.35 -26.59 -19.83
N PRO A 65 7.15 -25.26 -19.88
CA PRO A 65 8.05 -24.27 -20.47
C PRO A 65 9.32 -24.04 -19.64
N VAL A 66 10.43 -23.68 -20.30
CA VAL A 66 11.74 -23.35 -19.70
C VAL A 66 12.22 -22.02 -20.29
N HIS A 67 12.92 -21.18 -19.51
CA HIS A 67 13.46 -19.90 -19.99
C HIS A 67 14.86 -20.11 -20.61
N ALA A 68 15.76 -20.74 -19.86
CA ALA A 68 17.07 -21.16 -20.33
C ALA A 68 17.41 -22.56 -19.78
N GLY A 69 18.27 -23.29 -20.46
CA GLY A 69 18.58 -24.67 -20.06
C GLY A 69 17.49 -25.67 -20.45
N THR A 70 17.23 -26.65 -19.59
CA THR A 70 16.33 -27.78 -19.86
C THR A 70 15.22 -27.94 -18.82
N ARG A 71 15.25 -27.18 -17.73
CA ARG A 71 14.32 -27.33 -16.60
C ARG A 71 13.89 -25.99 -16.02
N ALA A 72 12.74 -25.98 -15.35
CA ALA A 72 12.24 -24.83 -14.62
C ALA A 72 11.43 -25.29 -13.40
N LEU A 73 11.23 -24.39 -12.44
CA LEU A 73 10.30 -24.59 -11.32
C LEU A 73 8.85 -24.36 -11.79
N GLN A 74 7.93 -25.22 -11.37
CA GLN A 74 6.49 -24.99 -11.48
C GLN A 74 5.85 -25.01 -10.10
N GLY A 75 5.07 -23.97 -9.78
CA GLY A 75 4.18 -23.98 -8.63
C GLY A 75 2.72 -24.05 -9.09
N ALA A 76 1.91 -24.88 -8.43
CA ALA A 76 0.50 -25.09 -8.74
C ALA A 76 -0.40 -24.59 -7.59
N PRO A 77 -0.77 -23.30 -7.58
CA PRO A 77 -1.66 -22.76 -6.56
C PRO A 77 -3.00 -23.51 -6.49
N SER A 78 -3.56 -23.55 -5.29
CA SER A 78 -4.92 -24.03 -5.02
C SER A 78 -5.72 -22.93 -4.33
N ALA A 79 -7.01 -23.16 -4.09
CA ALA A 79 -7.85 -22.20 -3.38
C ALA A 79 -7.36 -21.85 -1.96
N GLY A 80 -6.62 -22.76 -1.31
CA GLY A 80 -6.11 -22.58 0.05
C GLY A 80 -4.59 -22.40 0.16
N ASN A 81 -3.85 -22.37 -0.95
CA ASN A 81 -2.39 -22.27 -0.92
C ASN A 81 -1.86 -21.65 -2.23
N HIS A 82 -1.04 -20.61 -2.14
CA HIS A 82 -0.44 -19.93 -3.31
C HIS A 82 0.80 -20.63 -3.90
N ALA A 83 1.09 -21.87 -3.47
CA ALA A 83 2.21 -22.69 -3.93
C ALA A 83 3.56 -21.97 -3.86
N GLN A 84 3.91 -21.44 -2.69
CA GLN A 84 5.19 -20.75 -2.50
C GLN A 84 6.34 -21.73 -2.46
N CYS A 85 7.35 -21.48 -3.28
CA CYS A 85 8.64 -22.15 -3.24
C CYS A 85 9.70 -21.20 -2.67
N SER A 86 10.57 -21.71 -1.81
CA SER A 86 11.56 -20.90 -1.11
C SER A 86 12.91 -21.60 -0.95
N GLN A 87 13.97 -20.81 -0.86
CA GLN A 87 15.33 -21.26 -0.59
C GLN A 87 16.01 -20.30 0.38
N THR A 88 16.67 -20.84 1.41
CA THR A 88 17.47 -20.04 2.34
C THR A 88 18.93 -20.06 1.92
N VAL A 89 19.52 -18.88 1.78
CA VAL A 89 20.90 -18.68 1.34
C VAL A 89 21.67 -17.84 2.36
N SER A 90 22.98 -18.06 2.44
CA SER A 90 23.86 -17.26 3.29
C SER A 90 24.15 -15.91 2.65
N VAL A 91 24.08 -14.84 3.44
CA VAL A 91 24.35 -13.46 3.00
C VAL A 91 25.26 -12.77 4.00
N LEU A 92 25.88 -11.66 3.60
CA LEU A 92 26.68 -10.82 4.47
C LEU A 92 25.79 -9.74 5.09
N PRO A 93 26.00 -9.32 6.34
CA PRO A 93 25.30 -8.17 6.93
C PRO A 93 25.60 -6.85 6.20
N ASN A 94 24.68 -5.87 6.26
CA ASN A 94 24.83 -4.53 5.66
C ASN A 94 25.25 -4.54 4.18
N THR A 95 24.84 -5.55 3.42
CA THR A 95 25.33 -5.80 2.07
C THR A 95 24.19 -5.70 1.07
N ALA A 96 24.43 -4.95 -0.01
CA ALA A 96 23.48 -4.81 -1.10
C ALA A 96 23.48 -6.06 -2.00
N TYR A 97 22.30 -6.53 -2.37
CA TYR A 97 22.11 -7.63 -3.31
C TYR A 97 21.04 -7.27 -4.34
N VAL A 98 21.12 -7.93 -5.49
CA VAL A 98 20.08 -7.94 -6.52
C VAL A 98 19.51 -9.35 -6.61
N LEU A 99 18.26 -9.53 -6.19
CA LEU A 99 17.50 -10.75 -6.41
C LEU A 99 16.80 -10.65 -7.78
N SER A 100 16.84 -11.69 -8.59
CA SER A 100 16.06 -11.76 -9.84
C SER A 100 15.65 -13.18 -10.17
N ALA A 101 14.60 -13.32 -10.99
CA ALA A 101 14.16 -14.58 -11.58
C ALA A 101 13.35 -14.30 -12.83
N TRP A 102 13.33 -15.24 -13.77
CA TRP A 102 12.39 -15.21 -14.88
C TRP A 102 11.13 -15.95 -14.49
N VAL A 103 9.97 -15.34 -14.72
CA VAL A 103 8.66 -15.90 -14.36
C VAL A 103 7.67 -15.83 -15.51
N ARG A 104 6.68 -16.72 -15.48
CA ARG A 104 5.54 -16.74 -16.41
C ARG A 104 4.32 -17.47 -15.82
N GLY A 105 3.16 -17.33 -16.47
CA GLY A 105 1.95 -18.04 -16.09
C GLY A 105 1.26 -17.42 -14.87
N GLY A 106 0.68 -18.24 -13.99
CA GLY A 106 0.12 -17.76 -12.72
C GLY A 106 -1.13 -16.88 -12.86
N GLY A 107 -1.82 -16.89 -14.01
CA GLY A 107 -2.93 -15.97 -14.28
C GLY A 107 -2.53 -14.49 -14.28
N GLY A 108 -1.24 -14.19 -14.44
CA GLY A 108 -0.70 -12.83 -14.35
C GLY A 108 -0.36 -12.35 -12.95
N TYR A 109 -0.18 -13.27 -12.00
CA TYR A 109 0.19 -12.97 -10.62
C TYR A 109 1.28 -13.94 -10.15
N VAL A 110 2.52 -13.69 -10.57
CA VAL A 110 3.71 -14.39 -10.05
C VAL A 110 4.58 -13.40 -9.31
N TYR A 111 4.85 -13.71 -8.05
CA TYR A 111 5.58 -12.87 -7.11
C TYR A 111 6.97 -13.45 -6.87
N LEU A 112 7.97 -12.57 -6.79
CA LEU A 112 9.33 -12.86 -6.36
C LEU A 112 9.63 -11.97 -5.16
N GLY A 113 10.10 -12.56 -4.07
CA GLY A 113 10.36 -11.83 -2.83
C GLY A 113 11.38 -12.52 -1.94
N TYR A 114 11.52 -11.99 -0.73
CA TYR A 114 12.35 -12.57 0.32
C TYR A 114 11.78 -12.27 1.70
N THR A 115 12.14 -13.11 2.68
CA THR A 115 11.57 -13.03 4.03
C THR A 115 12.01 -11.75 4.74
N GLY A 116 11.05 -11.01 5.27
CA GLY A 116 11.28 -9.77 6.03
C GLY A 116 11.52 -8.53 5.17
N GLY A 117 11.37 -8.61 3.85
CA GLY A 117 11.46 -7.46 2.96
C GLY A 117 10.41 -7.45 1.84
N THR A 118 10.72 -6.75 0.76
CA THR A 118 9.79 -6.46 -0.34
C THR A 118 9.62 -7.62 -1.31
N GLU A 119 8.46 -7.69 -1.95
CA GLU A 119 8.18 -8.53 -3.12
C GLU A 119 7.92 -7.67 -4.36
N THR A 120 8.19 -8.22 -5.54
CA THR A 120 7.79 -7.67 -6.84
C THR A 120 6.99 -8.72 -7.57
N TRP A 121 6.12 -8.32 -8.49
CA TRP A 121 5.33 -9.26 -9.27
C TRP A 121 5.14 -8.77 -10.69
N ASN A 122 4.82 -9.70 -11.59
CA ASN A 122 4.56 -9.38 -13.00
C ASN A 122 3.05 -9.43 -13.28
N PRO A 123 2.42 -8.33 -13.77
CA PRO A 123 1.00 -8.31 -14.14
C PRO A 123 0.64 -9.00 -15.47
N ALA A 124 1.59 -9.67 -16.13
CA ALA A 124 1.30 -10.27 -17.43
C ALA A 124 0.64 -11.65 -17.27
N ALA A 125 -0.64 -11.77 -17.66
CA ALA A 125 -1.35 -13.04 -17.89
C ALA A 125 -0.76 -13.88 -19.07
N ALA A 126 0.55 -13.77 -19.30
CA ALA A 126 1.20 -14.09 -20.54
C ALA A 126 1.96 -15.42 -20.49
N SER A 127 2.01 -16.07 -21.65
CA SER A 127 2.89 -17.19 -21.99
C SER A 127 4.36 -16.76 -22.18
N ALA A 128 4.67 -15.47 -22.07
CA ALA A 128 6.02 -14.93 -22.22
C ALA A 128 6.76 -14.89 -20.87
N TRP A 129 8.04 -15.21 -20.91
CA TRP A 129 8.94 -15.06 -19.77
C TRP A 129 9.21 -13.58 -19.48
N THR A 130 9.11 -13.19 -18.21
CA THR A 130 9.42 -11.84 -17.74
C THR A 130 10.41 -11.90 -16.60
N LYS A 131 11.46 -11.08 -16.67
CA LYS A 131 12.45 -10.99 -15.59
C LYS A 131 11.94 -10.07 -14.49
N LEU A 132 11.75 -10.62 -13.30
CA LEU A 132 11.54 -9.86 -12.08
C LEU A 132 12.89 -9.58 -11.41
N SER A 133 13.03 -8.41 -10.81
CA SER A 133 14.24 -8.03 -10.09
C SER A 133 13.94 -7.11 -8.91
N LEU A 134 14.61 -7.36 -7.79
CA LEU A 134 14.54 -6.61 -6.53
C LEU A 134 15.94 -6.23 -6.07
N ASN A 135 16.11 -4.98 -5.69
CA ASN A 135 17.29 -4.55 -4.94
C ASN A 135 17.00 -4.71 -3.44
N LEU A 136 17.93 -5.25 -2.69
CA LEU A 136 17.82 -5.37 -1.24
C LEU A 136 19.16 -5.05 -0.56
N THR A 137 19.11 -4.68 0.72
CA THR A 137 20.29 -4.54 1.57
C THR A 137 20.02 -5.26 2.88
N THR A 138 20.88 -6.20 3.23
CA THR A 138 20.73 -6.99 4.46
C THR A 138 20.94 -6.15 5.71
N ALA A 139 20.27 -6.48 6.81
CA ALA A 139 20.41 -5.76 8.07
C ALA A 139 21.77 -6.00 8.76
N ALA A 140 22.08 -5.20 9.79
CA ALA A 140 23.39 -5.17 10.44
C ALA A 140 23.83 -6.47 11.16
N GLY A 141 22.92 -7.42 11.35
CA GLY A 141 23.22 -8.75 11.89
C GLY A 141 22.71 -9.91 11.01
N GLN A 142 22.26 -9.62 9.80
CA GLN A 142 21.62 -10.61 8.95
C GLN A 142 22.65 -11.42 8.17
N THR A 143 22.76 -12.71 8.48
CA THR A 143 23.69 -13.66 7.85
C THR A 143 23.00 -14.70 6.96
N SER A 144 21.67 -14.71 6.94
CA SER A 144 20.86 -15.56 6.07
C SER A 144 19.67 -14.81 5.49
N LEU A 145 19.23 -15.26 4.32
CA LEU A 145 18.08 -14.71 3.63
C LEU A 145 17.28 -15.84 2.97
N THR A 146 15.97 -15.87 3.20
CA THR A 146 15.08 -16.80 2.52
C THR A 146 14.41 -16.11 1.35
N VAL A 147 14.82 -16.45 0.12
CA VAL A 147 14.16 -16.00 -1.11
C VAL A 147 12.93 -16.87 -1.38
N ASN A 148 11.91 -16.30 -1.98
CA ASN A 148 10.67 -17.00 -2.29
C ASN A 148 10.07 -16.56 -3.62
N VAL A 149 9.31 -17.47 -4.23
CA VAL A 149 8.49 -17.25 -5.42
C VAL A 149 7.13 -17.89 -5.18
N HIS A 150 6.04 -17.25 -5.60
CA HIS A 150 4.71 -17.83 -5.48
C HIS A 150 3.72 -17.29 -6.52
N GLY A 151 2.62 -18.01 -6.69
CA GLY A 151 1.49 -17.58 -7.51
C GLY A 151 0.44 -16.86 -6.69
N TRP A 152 -0.81 -16.91 -7.14
CA TRP A 152 -1.97 -16.43 -6.40
C TRP A 152 -2.98 -17.55 -6.18
N TYR A 153 -3.73 -17.47 -5.09
CA TYR A 153 -4.74 -18.46 -4.72
C TYR A 153 -5.75 -18.71 -5.84
N GLY A 154 -6.01 -19.98 -6.12
CA GLY A 154 -6.99 -20.42 -7.11
C GLY A 154 -6.65 -20.09 -8.57
N LEU A 155 -5.47 -19.53 -8.86
CA LEU A 155 -5.03 -19.27 -10.24
C LEU A 155 -4.26 -20.44 -10.84
N ALA A 156 -4.06 -20.38 -12.16
CA ALA A 156 -3.29 -21.37 -12.91
C ALA A 156 -1.85 -21.50 -12.39
N ALA A 157 -1.20 -22.61 -12.71
CA ALA A 157 0.21 -22.83 -12.37
C ALA A 157 1.11 -21.72 -12.94
N TYR A 158 2.16 -21.40 -12.20
CA TYR A 158 3.23 -20.49 -12.64
C TYR A 158 4.51 -21.27 -12.88
N GLN A 159 5.40 -20.72 -13.71
CA GLN A 159 6.77 -21.21 -13.84
C GLN A 159 7.76 -20.11 -13.49
N ALA A 160 8.88 -20.53 -12.91
CA ALA A 160 9.98 -19.67 -12.53
C ALA A 160 11.32 -20.34 -12.83
N ASP A 161 12.29 -19.56 -13.28
CA ASP A 161 13.53 -20.07 -13.82
C ASP A 161 14.66 -19.04 -13.67
N ASP A 162 15.91 -19.49 -13.79
CA ASP A 162 17.13 -18.66 -13.77
C ASP A 162 17.17 -17.67 -12.60
N PHE A 163 16.95 -18.18 -11.38
CA PHE A 163 17.02 -17.38 -10.16
C PHE A 163 18.44 -16.85 -9.95
N SER A 164 18.59 -15.58 -9.57
CA SER A 164 19.87 -15.00 -9.20
C SER A 164 19.77 -14.21 -7.91
N LEU A 165 20.75 -14.35 -7.03
CA LEU A 165 21.01 -13.43 -5.93
C LEU A 165 22.47 -12.98 -6.01
N ASP A 166 22.69 -11.84 -6.63
CA ASP A 166 24.01 -11.30 -6.89
C ASP A 166 24.38 -10.25 -5.83
N GLY A 167 25.53 -10.40 -5.19
CA GLY A 167 26.08 -9.46 -4.20
C GLY A 167 27.39 -8.81 -4.67
N PRO A 168 28.04 -7.97 -3.84
CA PRO A 168 29.36 -7.46 -4.14
C PRO A 168 30.38 -8.61 -4.15
N GLY A 169 31.10 -8.78 -5.27
CA GLY A 169 32.21 -9.73 -5.36
C GLY A 169 33.25 -9.43 -4.28
N THR A 170 33.68 -10.45 -3.54
CA THR A 170 34.69 -10.30 -2.49
C THR A 170 36.04 -9.87 -3.09
N PRO A 171 36.75 -8.91 -2.47
CA PRO A 171 38.06 -9.23 -1.85
C PRO A 171 38.46 -8.30 -0.67
N PRO A 172 39.68 -8.45 -0.10
CA PRO A 172 40.07 -9.32 1.01
C PRO A 172 39.93 -8.66 2.41
N SER A 173 40.16 -9.48 3.44
CA SER A 173 40.14 -9.15 4.86
C SER A 173 41.20 -8.12 5.32
N ASN A 174 40.76 -7.24 6.23
CA ASN A 174 41.49 -6.28 7.09
C ASN A 174 42.07 -5.01 6.41
N PRO A 175 42.02 -3.83 7.09
CA PRO A 175 43.17 -3.41 7.92
C PRO A 175 42.73 -2.52 9.15
N PRO A 176 43.61 -1.80 9.89
CA PRO A 176 43.94 -2.08 11.28
C PRO A 176 43.45 -1.02 12.28
N SER A 177 43.59 -1.37 13.56
CA SER A 177 43.46 -0.52 14.74
C SER A 177 44.22 0.82 14.62
N ALA A 178 43.57 1.92 15.00
CA ALA A 178 44.23 3.21 15.23
C ALA A 178 43.90 3.71 16.65
N SER A 179 44.99 4.05 17.34
CA SER A 179 45.12 4.37 18.75
C SER A 179 44.57 5.75 19.13
N ALA A 180 44.39 5.94 20.44
CA ALA A 180 43.79 7.06 21.13
C ALA A 180 44.66 8.33 21.22
N SER A 181 43.97 9.41 21.63
CA SER A 181 44.40 10.57 22.46
C SER A 181 44.69 11.90 21.72
N PRO A 182 44.57 13.08 22.38
CA PRO A 182 43.56 13.57 23.33
C PRO A 182 42.94 14.94 22.94
N SER A 183 41.82 15.28 23.59
CA SER A 183 41.12 16.58 23.50
C SER A 183 41.86 17.75 24.18
N PRO A 184 41.65 19.01 23.73
CA PRO A 184 41.85 20.21 24.54
C PRO A 184 40.52 20.82 25.03
N PRO A 185 40.57 21.72 26.04
CA PRO A 185 39.48 21.93 26.99
C PRO A 185 38.44 22.99 26.58
N ARG A 186 37.24 22.78 27.16
CA ARG A 186 36.05 23.65 27.21
C ARG A 186 36.32 25.00 27.90
N PRO A 187 35.68 26.10 27.46
CA PRO A 187 35.36 27.23 28.33
C PRO A 187 33.90 27.23 28.83
N SER A 188 33.77 27.75 30.04
CA SER A 188 32.61 27.81 30.93
C SER A 188 31.35 28.49 30.41
N ALA A 189 30.24 28.09 31.03
CA ALA A 189 28.93 28.68 30.99
C ALA A 189 28.84 30.05 31.69
N SER A 190 27.87 30.85 31.25
CA SER A 190 27.18 31.85 32.06
C SER A 190 25.70 31.92 31.65
N PRO A 191 24.80 32.35 32.55
CA PRO A 191 23.42 31.92 32.56
C PRO A 191 22.53 32.86 31.74
N SER A 192 21.63 32.32 30.92
CA SER A 192 20.51 33.09 30.35
C SER A 192 19.20 32.62 30.96
N THR A 193 18.57 33.57 31.64
CA THR A 193 17.24 33.56 32.26
C THR A 193 16.13 33.08 31.32
N SER A 194 15.32 32.13 31.79
CA SER A 194 14.08 31.68 31.14
C SER A 194 12.96 32.71 31.25
N PRO A 195 12.24 33.03 30.15
CA PRO A 195 10.91 33.63 30.21
C PRO A 195 9.83 32.54 30.34
N PRO A 196 8.64 32.86 30.89
CA PRO A 196 7.62 31.89 31.28
C PRO A 196 6.93 31.24 30.07
N GLN A 197 6.68 29.95 30.23
CA GLN A 197 5.96 29.05 29.34
C GLN A 197 4.51 29.52 29.08
N PRO A 198 4.09 29.72 27.82
CA PRO A 198 2.68 29.78 27.49
C PRO A 198 2.12 28.36 27.30
N SER A 199 0.97 28.09 27.92
CA SER A 199 0.16 26.89 27.75
C SER A 199 -0.08 26.56 26.26
N PRO A 200 -0.03 25.28 25.83
CA PRO A 200 -0.42 24.93 24.47
C PRO A 200 -1.95 25.00 24.36
N SER A 201 -2.45 26.16 23.93
CA SER A 201 -3.74 26.25 23.25
C SER A 201 -3.67 25.37 22.00
N GLY A 202 -4.52 24.35 21.93
CA GLY A 202 -4.64 23.49 20.75
C GLY A 202 -4.92 24.31 19.48
N PRO A 203 -4.52 23.83 18.29
CA PRO A 203 -4.69 24.59 17.06
C PRO A 203 -6.17 24.84 16.79
N THR A 204 -6.55 26.11 16.84
CA THR A 204 -7.79 26.65 16.30
C THR A 204 -7.86 26.36 14.81
N ALA A 205 -8.92 25.65 14.40
CA ALA A 205 -9.20 25.33 13.01
C ALA A 205 -9.40 26.60 12.16
N PRO A 206 -9.00 26.62 10.88
CA PRO A 206 -9.34 27.71 9.97
C PRO A 206 -10.86 27.82 9.82
N PRO A 207 -11.40 29.04 9.57
CA PRO A 207 -12.84 29.24 9.42
C PRO A 207 -13.36 28.69 8.08
N GLY A 208 -14.45 27.91 8.14
CA GLY A 208 -15.48 27.83 7.08
C GLY A 208 -15.58 26.54 6.25
N GLY A 209 -16.22 25.49 6.77
CA GLY A 209 -16.76 24.37 5.96
C GLY A 209 -16.60 22.97 6.57
N LYS A 210 -17.53 22.06 6.23
CA LYS A 210 -17.43 20.62 6.55
C LYS A 210 -16.35 19.97 5.70
N LYS A 211 -15.63 18.99 6.25
CA LYS A 211 -14.64 18.21 5.50
C LYS A 211 -15.37 17.25 4.58
N LEU A 212 -14.95 17.19 3.32
CA LEU A 212 -15.25 16.13 2.38
C LEU A 212 -13.93 15.51 1.91
N LEU A 213 -13.65 14.31 2.38
CA LEU A 213 -12.41 13.58 2.15
C LEU A 213 -12.66 12.33 1.29
N GLY A 214 -11.82 12.09 0.29
CA GLY A 214 -11.89 10.88 -0.55
C GLY A 214 -10.59 10.08 -0.49
N TYR A 215 -10.70 8.76 -0.43
CA TYR A 215 -9.55 7.87 -0.58
C TYR A 215 -9.25 7.61 -2.06
N PHE A 216 -8.01 7.86 -2.48
CA PHE A 216 -7.47 7.48 -3.78
C PHE A 216 -6.55 6.28 -3.60
N VAL A 217 -6.90 5.15 -4.20
CA VAL A 217 -6.13 3.91 -4.06
C VAL A 217 -5.03 3.81 -5.13
N ASN A 218 -3.79 3.51 -4.71
CA ASN A 218 -2.62 3.48 -5.59
C ASN A 218 -2.72 2.37 -6.64
N TRP A 219 -3.29 1.21 -6.28
CA TRP A 219 -3.56 0.12 -7.21
C TRP A 219 -4.67 0.44 -8.22
N GLY A 220 -5.40 1.55 -8.04
CA GLY A 220 -6.46 2.01 -8.93
C GLY A 220 -5.96 2.30 -10.36
N VAL A 221 -4.68 2.64 -10.50
CA VAL A 221 -4.06 2.99 -11.80
C VAL A 221 -3.82 1.80 -12.72
N TYR A 222 -4.04 0.57 -12.23
CA TYR A 222 -3.86 -0.67 -12.99
C TYR A 222 -5.19 -1.15 -13.60
N GLN A 223 -5.68 -2.33 -13.20
CA GLN A 223 -6.87 -2.97 -13.79
C GLN A 223 -8.14 -2.12 -13.65
N ARG A 224 -8.21 -1.28 -12.60
CA ARG A 224 -9.33 -0.34 -12.41
C ARG A 224 -9.32 0.83 -13.39
N GLY A 225 -8.15 1.15 -13.98
CA GLY A 225 -7.99 2.27 -14.92
C GLY A 225 -8.40 3.61 -14.34
N TYR A 226 -8.31 3.77 -13.00
CA TYR A 226 -8.69 4.98 -12.30
C TYR A 226 -7.45 5.77 -11.91
N HIS A 227 -7.33 6.95 -12.48
CA HIS A 227 -6.19 7.85 -12.33
C HIS A 227 -6.63 9.15 -11.65
N VAL A 228 -5.65 9.94 -11.18
CA VAL A 228 -5.92 11.26 -10.60
C VAL A 228 -6.71 12.17 -11.55
N LYS A 229 -6.50 12.03 -12.87
CA LYS A 229 -7.27 12.73 -13.91
C LYS A 229 -8.78 12.47 -13.81
N ASN A 230 -9.21 11.29 -13.37
CA ASN A 230 -10.62 10.95 -13.25
C ASN A 230 -11.34 11.81 -12.20
N MET A 231 -10.64 12.29 -11.17
CA MET A 231 -11.21 13.25 -10.22
C MET A 231 -11.51 14.59 -10.89
N VAL A 232 -10.70 15.01 -11.87
CA VAL A 232 -10.91 16.25 -12.63
C VAL A 232 -12.05 16.07 -13.62
N THR A 233 -12.03 15.01 -14.42
CA THR A 233 -13.03 14.80 -15.49
C THR A 233 -14.42 14.50 -14.95
N SER A 234 -14.53 13.87 -13.78
CA SER A 234 -15.82 13.68 -13.08
C SER A 234 -16.31 14.93 -12.35
N GLY A 235 -15.48 15.97 -12.25
CA GLY A 235 -15.75 17.14 -11.41
C GLY A 235 -15.70 16.83 -9.91
N SER A 236 -15.13 15.71 -9.49
CA SER A 236 -14.98 15.35 -8.07
C SER A 236 -13.95 16.24 -7.36
N ALA A 237 -12.86 16.61 -8.04
CA ALA A 237 -11.80 17.46 -7.49
C ALA A 237 -12.36 18.80 -6.97
N ALA A 238 -13.28 19.44 -7.70
CA ALA A 238 -13.90 20.70 -7.29
C ALA A 238 -14.77 20.60 -6.02
N LYS A 239 -15.13 19.38 -5.60
CA LYS A 239 -15.99 19.12 -4.43
C LYS A 239 -15.19 18.68 -3.22
N LEU A 240 -14.02 18.10 -3.43
CA LEU A 240 -13.13 17.61 -2.38
C LEU A 240 -12.51 18.75 -1.59
N THR A 241 -12.29 18.48 -0.31
CA THR A 241 -11.43 19.29 0.55
C THR A 241 -10.11 18.58 0.83
N HIS A 242 -10.15 17.26 0.95
CA HIS A 242 -9.00 16.43 1.30
C HIS A 242 -8.96 15.16 0.45
N ILE A 243 -7.76 14.65 0.20
CA ILE A 243 -7.53 13.35 -0.43
C ILE A 243 -6.61 12.56 0.50
N ASN A 244 -6.97 11.32 0.80
CA ASN A 244 -6.05 10.35 1.36
C ASN A 244 -5.50 9.48 0.22
N TYR A 245 -4.18 9.50 0.03
CA TYR A 245 -3.50 8.58 -0.87
C TYR A 245 -3.25 7.25 -0.15
N ALA A 246 -3.88 6.19 -0.63
CA ALA A 246 -3.88 4.87 -0.01
C ALA A 246 -3.10 3.86 -0.87
N PHE A 247 -2.12 3.12 -0.36
CA PHE A 247 -1.52 3.23 0.97
C PHE A 247 0.01 3.27 0.87
N GLY A 248 0.64 3.87 1.87
CA GLY A 248 1.99 3.49 2.29
C GLY A 248 1.91 2.30 3.23
N ASN A 249 2.98 1.52 3.30
CA ASN A 249 3.05 0.32 4.14
C ASN A 249 3.74 0.64 5.48
N VAL A 250 3.49 -0.18 6.51
CA VAL A 250 4.21 -0.16 7.78
C VAL A 250 4.98 -1.46 7.92
N THR A 251 6.30 -1.40 7.78
CA THR A 251 7.19 -2.56 7.86
C THR A 251 8.28 -2.30 8.90
N ASN A 252 8.54 -3.29 9.77
CA ASN A 252 9.55 -3.20 10.83
C ASN A 252 9.40 -1.94 11.72
N GLY A 253 8.15 -1.53 11.98
CA GLY A 253 7.84 -0.34 12.77
C GLY A 253 8.15 0.99 12.09
N GLN A 254 8.25 1.01 10.76
CA GLN A 254 8.55 2.20 9.96
C GLN A 254 7.56 2.38 8.81
N CYS A 255 7.28 3.63 8.45
CA CYS A 255 6.57 3.95 7.22
C CYS A 255 7.48 3.68 6.00
N VAL A 256 6.96 2.95 5.02
CA VAL A 256 7.66 2.62 3.77
C VAL A 256 6.73 2.80 2.56
N ILE A 257 7.32 2.95 1.37
CA ILE A 257 6.59 2.99 0.09
C ILE A 257 5.73 1.73 -0.06
N GLY A 258 4.51 1.90 -0.57
CA GLY A 258 3.62 0.78 -0.88
C GLY A 258 3.97 0.16 -2.23
N ASP A 259 3.84 0.95 -3.29
CA ASP A 259 4.14 0.54 -4.66
C ASP A 259 4.90 1.65 -5.39
N SER A 260 6.23 1.56 -5.42
CA SER A 260 7.08 2.59 -6.03
C SER A 260 6.71 2.93 -7.48
N TYR A 261 6.21 1.96 -8.25
CA TYR A 261 5.83 2.18 -9.63
C TYR A 261 4.57 3.05 -9.71
N ALA A 262 3.49 2.64 -9.05
CA ALA A 262 2.26 3.44 -9.02
C ALA A 262 2.45 4.81 -8.34
N ASP A 263 3.26 4.85 -7.28
CA ASP A 263 3.46 6.01 -6.43
C ASP A 263 4.23 7.11 -7.16
N TYR A 264 5.43 6.83 -7.68
CA TYR A 264 6.29 7.89 -8.22
C TYR A 264 7.01 7.59 -9.55
N ASP A 265 6.86 6.40 -10.14
CA ASP A 265 7.64 6.03 -11.33
C ASP A 265 6.82 5.82 -12.63
N ARG A 266 5.53 5.45 -12.53
CA ARG A 266 4.65 5.25 -13.69
C ARG A 266 4.57 6.54 -14.51
N ALA A 267 5.08 6.50 -15.73
CA ALA A 267 4.96 7.62 -16.66
C ALA A 267 3.52 7.74 -17.15
N TYR A 268 2.96 8.94 -17.09
CA TYR A 268 1.66 9.26 -17.69
C TYR A 268 1.84 9.86 -19.08
N SER A 269 1.10 9.37 -20.07
CA SER A 269 0.99 10.05 -21.36
C SER A 269 0.23 11.37 -21.24
N ALA A 270 0.28 12.21 -22.28
CA ALA A 270 -0.53 13.43 -22.36
C ALA A 270 -2.05 13.14 -22.25
N ALA A 271 -2.50 11.98 -22.75
CA ALA A 271 -3.90 11.59 -22.67
C ALA A 271 -4.32 11.17 -21.26
N GLU A 272 -3.41 10.63 -20.46
CA GLU A 272 -3.71 10.14 -19.10
C GLU A 272 -3.41 11.20 -18.02
N SER A 273 -2.51 12.14 -18.28
CA SER A 273 -2.15 13.17 -17.32
C SER A 273 -3.23 14.23 -17.17
N ILE A 274 -3.29 14.81 -15.97
CA ILE A 274 -4.29 15.81 -15.61
C ILE A 274 -4.11 17.10 -16.43
N ASP A 275 -2.87 17.51 -16.70
CA ASP A 275 -2.55 18.77 -17.38
C ASP A 275 -2.41 18.62 -18.91
N GLY A 276 -2.62 17.42 -19.44
CA GLY A 276 -2.46 17.15 -20.88
C GLY A 276 -1.01 17.08 -21.33
N VAL A 277 -0.05 17.07 -20.40
CA VAL A 277 1.39 17.01 -20.69
C VAL A 277 1.92 15.65 -20.27
N ALA A 278 2.57 14.94 -21.19
CA ALA A 278 3.21 13.67 -20.90
C ALA A 278 4.39 13.86 -19.94
N ASP A 279 4.59 12.88 -19.06
CA ASP A 279 5.75 12.88 -18.16
C ASP A 279 7.04 12.62 -18.95
N THR A 280 8.15 13.21 -18.50
CA THR A 280 9.46 13.03 -19.15
C THR A 280 10.17 11.78 -18.65
N TRP A 281 11.19 11.34 -19.38
CA TRP A 281 12.06 10.22 -18.98
C TRP A 281 13.32 10.69 -18.25
N ASP A 282 13.44 11.99 -17.97
CA ASP A 282 14.64 12.59 -17.38
C ASP A 282 14.94 12.00 -16.00
N ALA A 283 16.22 11.77 -15.74
CA ALA A 283 16.66 11.24 -14.45
C ALA A 283 16.26 12.18 -13.30
N GLY A 284 15.59 11.63 -12.28
CA GLY A 284 15.12 12.38 -11.12
C GLY A 284 13.78 13.09 -11.31
N ALA A 285 13.12 12.97 -12.48
CA ALA A 285 11.77 13.48 -12.65
C ALA A 285 10.77 12.70 -11.78
N LEU A 286 9.97 13.42 -10.98
CA LEU A 286 8.84 12.83 -10.27
C LEU A 286 7.74 12.46 -11.28
N ARG A 287 7.29 11.19 -11.26
CA ARG A 287 6.20 10.65 -12.08
C ARG A 287 5.15 10.02 -11.16
N GLY A 288 4.40 9.03 -11.66
CA GLY A 288 3.42 8.29 -10.89
C GLY A 288 2.27 9.16 -10.38
N SER A 289 1.49 8.58 -9.47
CA SER A 289 0.36 9.27 -8.86
C SER A 289 0.79 10.50 -8.06
N PHE A 290 2.00 10.51 -7.48
CA PHE A 290 2.54 11.66 -6.75
C PHE A 290 2.70 12.89 -7.64
N ASN A 291 3.24 12.72 -8.86
CA ASN A 291 3.31 13.81 -9.82
C ASN A 291 1.92 14.28 -10.25
N GLN A 292 0.98 13.36 -10.47
CA GLN A 292 -0.38 13.75 -10.84
C GLN A 292 -1.09 14.49 -9.69
N LEU A 293 -0.87 14.11 -8.43
CA LEU A 293 -1.38 14.84 -7.26
C LEU A 293 -0.74 16.22 -7.13
N ARG A 294 0.56 16.35 -7.40
CA ARG A 294 1.25 17.65 -7.49
C ARG A 294 0.58 18.56 -8.52
N LYS A 295 0.31 18.03 -9.72
CA LYS A 295 -0.43 18.73 -10.78
C LYS A 295 -1.85 19.10 -10.33
N LEU A 296 -2.54 18.20 -9.62
CA LEU A 296 -3.88 18.43 -9.08
C LEU A 296 -3.91 19.61 -8.11
N LYS A 297 -2.96 19.66 -7.16
CA LYS A 297 -2.88 20.77 -6.20
C LYS A 297 -2.64 22.12 -6.88
N ARG A 298 -1.92 22.16 -8.01
CA ARG A 298 -1.76 23.39 -8.80
C ARG A 298 -3.07 23.87 -9.41
N GLN A 299 -3.92 22.96 -9.87
CA GLN A 299 -5.23 23.29 -10.45
C GLN A 299 -6.29 23.57 -9.36
N TYR A 300 -6.17 22.92 -8.20
CA TYR A 300 -7.10 22.99 -7.07
C TYR A 300 -6.34 23.32 -5.77
N PRO A 301 -5.88 24.57 -5.58
CA PRO A 301 -4.97 24.94 -4.49
C PRO A 301 -5.55 24.79 -3.07
N ASN A 302 -6.87 24.63 -2.96
CA ASN A 302 -7.55 24.42 -1.68
C ASN A 302 -7.60 22.95 -1.25
N ILE A 303 -7.29 22.00 -2.13
CA ILE A 303 -7.26 20.57 -1.78
C ILE A 303 -6.00 20.28 -0.97
N LYS A 304 -6.19 19.56 0.13
CA LYS A 304 -5.11 18.99 0.95
C LYS A 304 -4.94 17.51 0.66
N VAL A 305 -3.70 17.04 0.54
CA VAL A 305 -3.41 15.63 0.26
C VAL A 305 -2.66 15.04 1.45
N LEU A 306 -3.17 13.98 2.05
CA LEU A 306 -2.50 13.24 3.10
C LEU A 306 -2.07 11.88 2.55
N TRP A 307 -0.93 11.38 3.02
CA TRP A 307 -0.54 10.00 2.74
C TRP A 307 -1.05 9.10 3.85
N SER A 308 -1.88 8.12 3.48
CA SER A 308 -2.45 7.13 4.39
C SER A 308 -1.51 5.92 4.51
N PHE A 309 -1.17 5.53 5.74
CA PHE A 309 -0.33 4.36 6.02
C PHE A 309 -1.11 3.25 6.72
N GLY A 310 -0.94 2.01 6.25
CA GLY A 310 -1.63 0.85 6.78
C GLY A 310 -2.76 0.36 5.88
N GLY A 311 -3.99 0.45 6.38
CA GLY A 311 -5.16 -0.22 5.83
C GLY A 311 -5.20 -1.70 6.22
N TRP A 312 -6.25 -2.39 5.77
CA TRP A 312 -6.52 -3.79 6.10
C TRP A 312 -5.30 -4.72 5.95
N THR A 313 -4.61 -4.66 4.80
CA THR A 313 -3.52 -5.59 4.47
C THR A 313 -2.20 -5.24 5.17
N TRP A 314 -1.90 -3.96 5.36
CA TRP A 314 -0.58 -3.49 5.82
C TRP A 314 -0.57 -2.98 7.26
N SER A 315 -1.54 -3.41 8.07
CA SER A 315 -1.60 -3.07 9.50
C SER A 315 -0.74 -3.94 10.41
N GLY A 316 -0.13 -5.03 9.89
CA GLY A 316 0.66 -5.96 10.69
C GLY A 316 1.90 -5.36 11.35
N GLY A 317 2.44 -4.27 10.81
CA GLY A 317 3.64 -3.61 11.33
C GLY A 317 3.41 -2.61 12.47
N PHE A 318 2.15 -2.29 12.81
CA PHE A 318 1.85 -1.26 13.80
C PHE A 318 2.21 -1.66 15.24
N GLY A 319 2.21 -2.95 15.57
CA GLY A 319 2.67 -3.42 16.88
C GLY A 319 4.15 -3.05 17.12
N GLN A 320 5.02 -3.27 16.13
CA GLN A 320 6.41 -2.81 16.21
C GLN A 320 6.52 -1.28 16.20
N ALA A 321 5.68 -0.59 15.42
CA ALA A 321 5.65 0.87 15.40
C ALA A 321 5.28 1.46 16.77
N ALA A 322 4.31 0.86 17.45
CA ALA A 322 3.86 1.25 18.78
C ALA A 322 4.91 0.96 19.87
N ALA A 323 5.79 -0.03 19.67
CA ALA A 323 6.91 -0.30 20.56
C ALA A 323 8.00 0.80 20.49
N ASN A 324 8.13 1.50 19.36
CA ASN A 324 9.01 2.67 19.25
C ASN A 324 8.35 3.83 18.45
N PRO A 325 7.39 4.54 19.06
CA PRO A 325 6.59 5.56 18.37
C PRO A 325 7.41 6.70 17.78
N THR A 326 8.50 7.10 18.44
CA THR A 326 9.38 8.18 17.97
C THR A 326 10.12 7.78 16.69
N ALA A 327 10.65 6.56 16.63
CA ALA A 327 11.31 6.06 15.41
C ALA A 327 10.32 5.93 14.26
N PHE A 328 9.12 5.41 14.53
CA PHE A 328 8.03 5.37 13.56
C PHE A 328 7.72 6.76 13.03
N ALA A 329 7.42 7.72 13.90
CA ALA A 329 7.07 9.09 13.51
C ALA A 329 8.18 9.76 12.67
N ASN A 330 9.45 9.55 13.02
CA ASN A 330 10.58 10.04 12.24
C ASN A 330 10.64 9.42 10.84
N SER A 331 10.46 8.09 10.72
CA SER A 331 10.44 7.42 9.42
C SER A 331 9.30 7.92 8.53
N CYS A 332 8.12 8.12 9.10
CA CYS A 332 6.95 8.63 8.39
C CYS A 332 7.15 10.06 7.93
N TYR A 333 7.66 10.94 8.79
CA TYR A 333 7.95 12.32 8.39
C TYR A 333 8.98 12.36 7.26
N ASN A 334 10.08 11.60 7.39
CA ASN A 334 11.14 11.59 6.38
C ASN A 334 10.64 11.09 5.02
N LEU A 335 9.69 10.15 5.01
CA LEU A 335 9.10 9.62 3.78
C LEU A 335 8.08 10.59 3.16
N VAL A 336 7.22 11.20 3.99
CA VAL A 336 6.24 12.22 3.53
C VAL A 336 6.96 13.45 2.97
N GLU A 337 8.08 13.85 3.58
CA GLU A 337 8.91 15.00 3.20
C GLU A 337 10.13 14.62 2.34
N ASP A 338 10.09 13.47 1.65
CA ASP A 338 11.17 13.09 0.75
C ASP A 338 11.38 14.21 -0.29
N PRO A 339 12.62 14.66 -0.55
CA PRO A 339 12.89 15.79 -1.45
C PRO A 339 12.30 15.64 -2.86
N ARG A 340 12.04 14.41 -3.31
CA ARG A 340 11.43 14.14 -4.61
C ARG A 340 9.97 14.62 -4.69
N TRP A 341 9.26 14.71 -3.57
CA TRP A 341 7.81 15.01 -3.51
C TRP A 341 7.39 15.81 -2.27
N ALA A 342 8.30 16.54 -1.62
CA ALA A 342 8.01 17.31 -0.42
C ALA A 342 6.90 18.38 -0.59
N ASP A 343 6.53 18.75 -1.83
CA ASP A 343 5.42 19.66 -2.12
C ASP A 343 4.05 18.99 -2.26
N VAL A 344 4.01 17.65 -2.25
CA VAL A 344 2.80 16.86 -2.53
C VAL A 344 1.90 16.74 -1.30
N PHE A 345 2.43 16.37 -0.15
CA PHE A 345 1.64 16.00 1.02
C PHE A 345 1.52 17.12 2.05
N ASP A 346 0.32 17.34 2.56
CA ASP A 346 -0.01 18.30 3.62
C ASP A 346 -0.15 17.62 5.00
N GLY A 347 0.12 16.31 5.08
CA GLY A 347 -0.04 15.54 6.31
C GLY A 347 0.00 14.03 6.11
N ILE A 348 -0.35 13.34 7.19
CA ILE A 348 -0.36 11.89 7.32
C ILE A 348 -1.70 11.40 7.87
N ASP A 349 -2.18 10.29 7.33
CA ASP A 349 -3.29 9.52 7.89
C ASP A 349 -2.80 8.15 8.37
N ILE A 350 -3.22 7.74 9.55
CA ILE A 350 -2.90 6.41 10.09
C ILE A 350 -4.13 5.53 10.07
N ASP A 351 -4.05 4.44 9.33
CA ASP A 351 -5.13 3.48 9.18
C ASP A 351 -4.68 2.13 9.78
N TRP A 352 -4.67 2.07 11.12
CA TRP A 352 -4.31 0.85 11.85
C TRP A 352 -5.56 0.01 12.09
N GLU A 353 -5.60 -1.15 11.46
CA GLU A 353 -6.67 -2.13 11.51
C GLU A 353 -6.22 -3.44 12.20
N TYR A 354 -6.28 -3.58 13.54
CA TYR A 354 -6.79 -2.59 14.50
C TYR A 354 -5.97 -2.55 15.81
N PRO A 355 -5.84 -1.39 16.45
CA PRO A 355 -5.12 -1.29 17.72
C PRO A 355 -5.83 -2.06 18.83
N ASN A 356 -5.06 -2.90 19.51
CA ASN A 356 -5.48 -3.75 20.63
C ASN A 356 -6.69 -4.66 20.30
N ALA A 357 -6.82 -5.05 19.03
CA ALA A 357 -7.91 -5.87 18.52
C ALA A 357 -7.48 -6.66 17.26
N CYS A 358 -8.39 -7.46 16.70
CA CYS A 358 -8.12 -8.22 15.46
C CYS A 358 -8.68 -7.55 14.20
N GLY A 359 -7.83 -7.45 13.19
CA GLY A 359 -8.16 -7.24 11.78
C GLY A 359 -7.76 -8.48 10.98
N LEU A 360 -6.93 -8.31 9.94
CA LEU A 360 -6.28 -9.43 9.25
C LEU A 360 -5.30 -10.18 10.19
N SER A 361 -4.63 -9.44 11.06
CA SER A 361 -3.86 -9.95 12.19
C SER A 361 -4.42 -9.42 13.51
N CYS A 362 -4.11 -10.10 14.61
CA CYS A 362 -4.47 -9.65 15.95
C CYS A 362 -3.34 -8.83 16.58
N ASP A 363 -3.69 -7.70 17.16
CA ASP A 363 -2.82 -6.87 17.98
C ASP A 363 -3.18 -6.97 19.46
N SER A 364 -2.16 -6.84 20.32
CA SER A 364 -2.30 -6.79 21.78
C SER A 364 -1.37 -5.73 22.40
N SER A 365 -1.10 -4.65 21.68
CA SER A 365 -0.19 -3.57 22.11
C SER A 365 -0.71 -2.79 23.33
N GLY A 366 -1.95 -3.04 23.76
CA GLY A 366 -2.58 -2.40 24.90
C GLY A 366 -3.32 -1.10 24.53
N PRO A 367 -4.25 -0.64 25.39
CA PRO A 367 -5.21 0.42 25.05
C PRO A 367 -4.58 1.81 24.84
N LEU A 368 -3.35 2.03 25.32
CA LEU A 368 -2.63 3.30 25.22
C LEU A 368 -1.62 3.35 24.06
N ALA A 369 -1.32 2.21 23.42
CA ALA A 369 -0.33 2.13 22.33
C ALA A 369 -0.68 3.08 21.17
N TYR A 370 -1.96 3.05 20.76
CA TYR A 370 -2.48 3.94 19.73
C TYR A 370 -2.29 5.43 20.09
N ARG A 371 -2.64 5.82 21.32
CA ARG A 371 -2.45 7.20 21.80
C ARG A 371 -0.99 7.62 21.76
N ASN A 372 -0.06 6.76 22.16
CA ASN A 372 1.37 7.04 22.15
C ASN A 372 1.91 7.21 20.71
N LEU A 373 1.43 6.38 19.78
CA LEU A 373 1.73 6.49 18.36
C LEU A 373 1.28 7.84 17.79
N MET A 374 0.01 8.23 18.05
CA MET A 374 -0.53 9.52 17.59
C MET A 374 0.20 10.71 18.22
N GLN A 375 0.57 10.62 19.50
CA GLN A 375 1.35 11.66 20.16
C GLN A 375 2.72 11.86 19.49
N ALA A 376 3.43 10.76 19.20
CA ALA A 376 4.75 10.85 18.56
C ALA A 376 4.66 11.46 17.15
N LEU A 377 3.65 11.09 16.37
CA LEU A 377 3.37 11.70 15.08
C LEU A 377 3.09 13.19 15.22
N ARG A 378 2.19 13.61 16.13
CA ARG A 378 1.92 15.03 16.35
C ARG A 378 3.18 15.80 16.77
N ASN A 379 4.00 15.23 17.65
CA ASN A 379 5.25 15.85 18.07
C ASN A 379 6.22 16.05 16.88
N ARG A 380 6.26 15.07 15.96
CA ARG A 380 7.18 15.13 14.80
C ARG A 380 6.69 16.05 13.68
N PHE A 381 5.40 15.96 13.36
CA PHE A 381 4.76 16.72 12.28
C PHE A 381 4.37 18.14 12.70
N GLY A 382 4.33 18.45 14.00
CA GLY A 382 4.01 19.78 14.51
C GLY A 382 2.56 20.20 14.21
N SER A 383 2.28 21.50 14.28
CA SER A 383 0.95 22.06 14.03
C SER A 383 0.67 22.41 12.57
N SER A 384 1.71 22.51 11.74
CA SER A 384 1.60 22.91 10.33
C SER A 384 1.08 21.79 9.42
N TYR A 385 1.23 20.53 9.85
CA TYR A 385 0.76 19.36 9.12
C TYR A 385 -0.52 18.79 9.71
N LEU A 386 -1.32 18.19 8.84
CA LEU A 386 -2.45 17.37 9.23
C LEU A 386 -1.96 16.01 9.74
N VAL A 387 -2.52 15.55 10.86
CA VAL A 387 -2.35 14.19 11.39
C VAL A 387 -3.75 13.66 11.65
N THR A 388 -4.16 12.65 10.89
CA THR A 388 -5.50 12.06 10.96
C THR A 388 -5.39 10.56 11.16
N SER A 389 -6.51 9.91 11.42
CA SER A 389 -6.54 8.45 11.47
C SER A 389 -7.90 7.90 11.08
N ALA A 390 -7.91 6.85 10.28
CA ALA A 390 -9.09 6.01 10.12
C ALA A 390 -9.21 5.03 11.29
N ILE A 391 -10.44 4.90 11.81
CA ILE A 391 -10.73 4.09 13.00
C ILE A 391 -11.96 3.23 12.78
N THR A 392 -12.01 2.12 13.51
CA THR A 392 -13.13 1.18 13.51
C THR A 392 -14.46 1.84 13.86
N ALA A 393 -15.55 1.31 13.29
CA ALA A 393 -16.91 1.64 13.66
C ALA A 393 -17.59 0.58 14.54
N ASP A 394 -16.85 -0.37 15.13
CA ASP A 394 -17.42 -1.37 16.03
C ASP A 394 -17.92 -0.73 17.35
N GLY A 395 -19.19 -0.32 17.33
CA GLY A 395 -19.91 0.25 18.45
C GLY A 395 -20.49 -0.78 19.43
N SER A 396 -20.28 -2.08 19.20
CA SER A 396 -20.83 -3.14 20.07
C SER A 396 -20.21 -3.11 21.46
N SER A 397 -20.91 -3.66 22.47
CA SER A 397 -20.41 -3.71 23.85
C SER A 397 -19.15 -4.58 23.95
N GLY A 398 -18.03 -4.01 24.38
CA GLY A 398 -16.74 -4.71 24.37
C GLY A 398 -16.10 -4.83 22.98
N GLY A 399 -16.66 -4.13 21.98
CA GLY A 399 -16.14 -4.07 20.62
C GLY A 399 -14.87 -3.25 20.50
N LYS A 400 -14.32 -3.16 19.29
CA LYS A 400 -13.01 -2.55 19.02
C LYS A 400 -12.88 -1.10 19.50
N ILE A 401 -13.97 -0.32 19.51
CA ILE A 401 -13.95 1.07 20.06
C ILE A 401 -13.67 1.06 21.58
N ASP A 402 -14.08 0.03 22.31
CA ASP A 402 -13.85 -0.07 23.76
C ASP A 402 -12.43 -0.55 24.11
N LEU A 403 -11.72 -1.18 23.18
CA LEU A 403 -10.40 -1.78 23.40
C LEU A 403 -9.24 -0.78 23.29
N THR A 404 -9.48 0.42 22.77
CA THR A 404 -8.47 1.47 22.55
C THR A 404 -8.96 2.83 23.04
N ASP A 405 -8.09 3.62 23.66
CA ASP A 405 -8.44 4.95 24.16
C ASP A 405 -8.35 6.04 23.07
N TYR A 406 -9.35 6.06 22.19
CA TYR A 406 -9.48 7.05 21.13
C TYR A 406 -9.69 8.48 21.66
N ASN A 407 -10.26 8.65 22.86
CA ASN A 407 -10.43 9.98 23.44
C ASN A 407 -9.10 10.59 23.89
N ALA A 408 -8.25 9.81 24.57
CA ALA A 408 -6.92 10.28 24.94
C ALA A 408 -6.06 10.62 23.71
N ALA A 409 -6.25 9.90 22.60
CA ALA A 409 -5.59 10.16 21.32
C ALA A 409 -6.18 11.37 20.55
N ALA A 410 -7.45 11.72 20.79
CA ALA A 410 -8.17 12.74 20.03
C ALA A 410 -7.51 14.12 20.06
N GLN A 411 -6.71 14.44 21.09
CA GLN A 411 -5.97 15.70 21.17
C GLN A 411 -4.81 15.80 20.16
N TYR A 412 -4.29 14.66 19.68
CA TYR A 412 -3.14 14.61 18.78
C TYR A 412 -3.53 14.57 17.30
N VAL A 413 -4.75 14.13 16.99
CA VAL A 413 -5.27 14.13 15.61
C VAL A 413 -6.06 15.39 15.29
N ASN A 414 -6.10 15.78 14.02
CA ASN A 414 -7.02 16.80 13.52
C ASN A 414 -8.45 16.27 13.49
N TRP A 415 -8.65 15.03 13.03
CA TRP A 415 -9.92 14.31 13.05
C TRP A 415 -9.71 12.79 12.88
N TYR A 416 -10.79 12.05 13.06
CA TYR A 416 -10.93 10.62 12.78
C TYR A 416 -11.85 10.38 11.57
N ASN A 417 -11.45 9.48 10.69
CA ASN A 417 -12.28 8.91 9.64
C ASN A 417 -12.95 7.65 10.23
N VAL A 418 -14.19 7.74 10.70
CA VAL A 418 -14.87 6.59 11.32
C VAL A 418 -15.42 5.68 10.21
N MET A 419 -14.86 4.48 10.07
CA MET A 419 -15.16 3.54 8.97
C MET A 419 -16.55 2.90 9.10
N THR A 420 -17.60 3.70 8.96
CA THR A 420 -19.01 3.32 9.13
C THR A 420 -19.58 2.59 7.92
N TYR A 421 -18.81 1.62 7.42
CA TYR A 421 -19.14 0.68 6.36
C TYR A 421 -18.54 -0.68 6.74
N ASP A 422 -18.83 -1.71 5.95
CA ASP A 422 -18.33 -3.07 6.17
C ASP A 422 -18.76 -3.72 7.50
N PHE A 423 -19.89 -3.26 8.05
CA PHE A 423 -20.51 -3.89 9.22
C PHE A 423 -20.91 -5.35 8.93
N PHE A 424 -21.40 -5.62 7.72
CA PHE A 424 -21.83 -6.95 7.30
C PHE A 424 -21.38 -7.21 5.85
N GLY A 425 -21.10 -8.46 5.52
CA GLY A 425 -20.60 -8.82 4.20
C GLY A 425 -20.45 -10.33 4.02
N ALA A 426 -20.08 -10.73 2.80
CA ALA A 426 -19.99 -12.14 2.42
C ALA A 426 -18.87 -12.94 3.12
N PHE A 427 -18.09 -12.31 4.00
CA PHE A 427 -17.30 -13.04 5.01
C PHE A 427 -18.18 -13.93 5.90
N ALA A 428 -19.46 -13.57 6.09
CA ALA A 428 -20.52 -14.48 6.54
C ALA A 428 -21.20 -15.10 5.32
N ALA A 429 -20.57 -16.10 4.70
CA ALA A 429 -20.92 -16.58 3.36
C ALA A 429 -22.37 -17.08 3.23
N GLN A 430 -22.92 -17.70 4.27
CA GLN A 430 -24.31 -18.20 4.29
C GLN A 430 -25.33 -17.14 4.76
N GLY A 431 -24.88 -15.90 4.97
CA GLY A 431 -25.68 -14.81 5.52
C GLY A 431 -25.71 -14.83 7.05
N PRO A 432 -26.74 -14.21 7.67
CA PRO A 432 -27.86 -13.54 7.01
C PRO A 432 -27.40 -12.35 6.16
N THR A 433 -28.06 -12.11 5.03
CA THR A 433 -27.90 -10.88 4.24
C THR A 433 -28.23 -9.67 5.10
N ALA A 434 -27.37 -8.67 5.10
CA ALA A 434 -27.54 -7.46 5.91
C ALA A 434 -26.84 -6.27 5.24
N PRO A 435 -27.34 -5.04 5.45
CA PRO A 435 -26.76 -3.87 4.83
C PRO A 435 -25.37 -3.56 5.40
N HIS A 436 -24.35 -3.42 4.56
CA HIS A 436 -22.96 -3.23 5.04
C HIS A 436 -22.69 -1.86 5.66
N SER A 437 -23.53 -0.85 5.40
CA SER A 437 -23.40 0.51 5.95
C SER A 437 -24.76 1.03 6.43
N PRO A 438 -25.40 0.42 7.45
CA PRO A 438 -26.63 0.96 7.99
C PRO A 438 -26.32 2.22 8.80
N LEU A 439 -27.16 3.26 8.66
CA LEU A 439 -27.08 4.47 9.48
C LEU A 439 -27.54 4.16 10.91
N THR A 440 -28.67 3.46 11.06
CA THR A 440 -29.28 3.15 12.36
C THR A 440 -29.43 1.65 12.59
N SER A 441 -29.84 1.24 13.78
CA SER A 441 -30.30 -0.13 14.01
C SER A 441 -31.62 -0.43 13.27
N TYR A 442 -31.96 -1.72 13.14
CA TYR A 442 -33.25 -2.19 12.64
C TYR A 442 -33.62 -3.54 13.25
N THR A 443 -34.91 -3.88 13.27
CA THR A 443 -35.39 -5.19 13.75
C THR A 443 -34.79 -6.31 12.91
N GLY A 444 -34.09 -7.24 13.56
CA GLY A 444 -33.40 -8.35 12.87
C GLY A 444 -31.99 -8.01 12.38
N ILE A 445 -31.40 -6.89 12.83
CA ILE A 445 -29.97 -6.65 12.61
C ILE A 445 -29.13 -7.80 13.22
N PRO A 446 -28.18 -8.40 12.47
CA PRO A 446 -27.48 -9.60 12.96
C PRO A 446 -26.61 -9.35 14.19
N GLN A 447 -26.07 -8.13 14.32
CA GLN A 447 -25.21 -7.74 15.42
C GLN A 447 -25.61 -6.36 15.96
N ALA A 448 -25.94 -6.31 17.25
CA ALA A 448 -26.24 -5.06 17.93
C ALA A 448 -25.00 -4.16 17.98
N GLY A 449 -25.19 -2.86 17.74
CA GLY A 449 -24.10 -1.88 17.71
C GLY A 449 -23.35 -1.77 16.37
N PHE A 450 -23.68 -2.61 15.38
CA PHE A 450 -23.08 -2.57 14.04
C PHE A 450 -23.88 -1.67 13.10
N ASN A 451 -23.89 -0.38 13.42
CA ASN A 451 -24.45 0.67 12.59
C ASN A 451 -23.74 2.00 12.87
N SER A 452 -23.87 2.94 11.93
CA SER A 452 -23.13 4.20 11.96
C SER A 452 -23.45 5.04 13.20
N ASP A 453 -24.72 5.13 13.60
CA ASP A 453 -25.12 5.90 14.76
C ASP A 453 -24.55 5.34 16.06
N ALA A 454 -24.59 4.02 16.25
CA ALA A 454 -24.00 3.39 17.43
C ALA A 454 -22.49 3.69 17.57
N ALA A 455 -21.74 3.66 16.46
CA ALA A 455 -20.32 4.00 16.45
C ALA A 455 -20.08 5.47 16.85
N ILE A 456 -20.82 6.39 16.23
CA ILE A 456 -20.71 7.84 16.48
C ILE A 456 -21.11 8.18 17.92
N GLN A 457 -22.23 7.64 18.42
CA GLN A 457 -22.67 7.88 19.80
C GLN A 457 -21.69 7.27 20.81
N LYS A 458 -21.09 6.10 20.53
CA LYS A 458 -20.08 5.51 21.41
C LYS A 458 -18.84 6.40 21.52
N LEU A 459 -18.30 6.86 20.39
CA LEU A 459 -17.12 7.76 20.39
C LEU A 459 -17.42 9.08 21.13
N LYS A 460 -18.59 9.68 20.88
CA LYS A 460 -19.05 10.89 21.58
C LYS A 460 -19.22 10.64 23.08
N GLY A 461 -19.83 9.51 23.46
CA GLY A 461 -20.01 9.10 24.86
C GLY A 461 -18.69 8.83 25.59
N LYS A 462 -17.63 8.46 24.87
CA LYS A 462 -16.25 8.36 25.39
C LYS A 462 -15.51 9.70 25.44
N GLY A 463 -16.12 10.80 24.99
CA GLY A 463 -15.58 12.15 25.07
C GLY A 463 -14.93 12.68 23.78
N VAL A 464 -14.91 11.91 22.69
CA VAL A 464 -14.33 12.38 21.42
C VAL A 464 -15.17 13.54 20.86
N PRO A 465 -14.58 14.72 20.59
CA PRO A 465 -15.33 15.86 20.08
C PRO A 465 -15.99 15.55 18.73
N SER A 466 -17.28 15.85 18.58
CA SER A 466 -18.03 15.56 17.36
C SER A 466 -17.40 16.21 16.12
N ALA A 467 -16.88 17.44 16.25
CA ALA A 467 -16.21 18.14 15.16
C ALA A 467 -14.93 17.47 14.65
N LYS A 468 -14.41 16.47 15.38
CA LYS A 468 -13.28 15.62 14.99
C LYS A 468 -13.70 14.27 14.42
N LEU A 469 -14.99 13.99 14.24
CA LEU A 469 -15.46 12.74 13.66
C LEU A 469 -15.96 12.99 12.24
N LEU A 470 -15.49 12.23 11.26
CA LEU A 470 -16.03 12.19 9.90
C LEU A 470 -16.81 10.89 9.70
N LEU A 471 -18.01 11.00 9.13
CA LEU A 471 -18.84 9.84 8.79
C LEU A 471 -18.36 9.19 7.49
N GLY A 472 -18.14 7.87 7.50
CA GLY A 472 -17.66 7.11 6.34
C GLY A 472 -18.77 6.59 5.44
N ILE A 473 -18.58 6.68 4.13
CA ILE A 473 -19.48 6.17 3.08
C ILE A 473 -18.72 5.20 2.17
N GLY A 474 -19.30 4.02 1.91
CA GLY A 474 -18.77 3.08 0.93
C GLY A 474 -19.29 3.39 -0.47
N PHE A 475 -18.41 3.69 -1.43
CA PHE A 475 -18.73 3.86 -2.86
C PHE A 475 -18.75 2.51 -3.60
N TYR A 476 -19.22 1.49 -2.92
CA TYR A 476 -19.32 0.11 -3.38
C TYR A 476 -20.47 -0.54 -2.60
N GLY A 477 -20.88 -1.72 -3.05
CA GLY A 477 -21.76 -2.59 -2.30
C GLY A 477 -21.08 -3.86 -1.83
N ARG A 478 -21.66 -4.47 -0.80
CA ARG A 478 -21.39 -5.86 -0.44
C ARG A 478 -22.58 -6.74 -0.75
N GLY A 479 -22.31 -7.94 -1.25
CA GLY A 479 -23.37 -8.79 -1.78
C GLY A 479 -23.16 -10.28 -1.65
N TRP A 480 -24.29 -10.99 -1.67
CA TRP A 480 -24.41 -12.42 -1.59
C TRP A 480 -25.16 -12.97 -2.80
N THR A 481 -24.93 -14.23 -3.13
CA THR A 481 -25.71 -14.96 -4.14
C THR A 481 -26.47 -16.15 -3.54
N GLY A 482 -27.35 -16.75 -4.32
CA GLY A 482 -28.26 -17.80 -3.88
C GLY A 482 -29.33 -17.32 -2.90
N VAL A 483 -29.62 -16.02 -2.89
CA VAL A 483 -30.59 -15.40 -1.97
C VAL A 483 -31.99 -15.51 -2.58
N THR A 484 -32.99 -15.92 -1.80
CA THR A 484 -34.38 -16.09 -2.27
C THR A 484 -35.27 -14.90 -1.92
N GLN A 485 -35.12 -14.32 -0.73
CA GLN A 485 -35.91 -13.17 -0.26
C GLN A 485 -35.37 -11.81 -0.73
N ALA A 486 -36.25 -10.82 -0.85
CA ALA A 486 -35.91 -9.47 -1.28
C ALA A 486 -35.37 -8.58 -0.16
N ALA A 487 -36.02 -8.59 1.00
CA ALA A 487 -35.58 -7.84 2.18
C ALA A 487 -34.35 -8.51 2.83
N PRO A 488 -33.50 -7.77 3.57
CA PRO A 488 -32.40 -8.36 4.34
C PRO A 488 -32.88 -9.39 5.37
N GLY A 489 -31.96 -10.24 5.82
CA GLY A 489 -32.17 -11.29 6.82
C GLY A 489 -32.14 -12.70 6.26
N GLY A 490 -32.10 -12.85 4.93
CA GLY A 490 -32.16 -14.15 4.26
C GLY A 490 -30.82 -14.88 4.23
N SER A 491 -30.88 -16.20 4.10
CA SER A 491 -29.71 -17.03 3.82
C SER A 491 -29.16 -16.81 2.42
N ALA A 492 -27.88 -17.16 2.25
CA ALA A 492 -27.16 -17.12 0.99
C ALA A 492 -26.39 -18.42 0.78
N THR A 493 -25.90 -18.65 -0.43
CA THR A 493 -24.96 -19.75 -0.73
C THR A 493 -23.51 -19.31 -0.71
N GLY A 494 -23.24 -18.01 -0.83
CA GLY A 494 -21.89 -17.44 -0.81
C GLY A 494 -21.86 -15.99 -1.26
N ALA A 495 -20.65 -15.49 -1.50
CA ALA A 495 -20.40 -14.17 -2.03
C ALA A 495 -20.99 -14.00 -3.44
N ALA A 496 -21.60 -12.84 -3.72
CA ALA A 496 -22.00 -12.51 -5.08
C ALA A 496 -20.77 -12.29 -5.97
N PRO A 497 -20.83 -12.61 -7.29
CA PRO A 497 -19.74 -12.27 -8.19
C PRO A 497 -19.52 -10.75 -8.24
N GLY A 498 -18.28 -10.31 -8.05
CA GLY A 498 -17.85 -8.92 -8.21
C GLY A 498 -16.73 -8.81 -9.24
N THR A 499 -16.55 -7.62 -9.82
CA THR A 499 -15.58 -7.40 -10.91
C THR A 499 -14.13 -7.61 -10.46
N TYR A 500 -13.78 -7.14 -9.26
CA TYR A 500 -12.41 -7.19 -8.73
C TYR A 500 -12.26 -8.13 -7.53
N GLU A 501 -13.32 -8.31 -6.73
CA GLU A 501 -13.33 -9.17 -5.56
C GLU A 501 -14.73 -9.77 -5.38
N ALA A 502 -14.81 -11.06 -5.03
CA ALA A 502 -16.08 -11.70 -4.77
C ALA A 502 -16.76 -11.07 -3.53
N GLY A 503 -18.04 -10.73 -3.68
CA GLY A 503 -18.86 -10.14 -2.63
C GLY A 503 -18.73 -8.63 -2.49
N ILE A 504 -17.95 -7.97 -3.36
CA ILE A 504 -17.77 -6.52 -3.41
C ILE A 504 -17.93 -6.04 -4.86
N GLU A 505 -18.69 -4.97 -5.08
CA GLU A 505 -18.81 -4.37 -6.41
C GLU A 505 -18.94 -2.86 -6.35
N ASP A 506 -18.30 -2.16 -7.28
CA ASP A 506 -18.30 -0.69 -7.34
C ASP A 506 -19.71 -0.15 -7.58
N TYR A 507 -20.04 1.01 -6.99
CA TYR A 507 -21.35 1.66 -7.19
C TYR A 507 -21.65 1.93 -8.67
N LYS A 508 -20.65 2.38 -9.43
CA LYS A 508 -20.78 2.66 -10.87
C LYS A 508 -21.25 1.46 -11.69
N VAL A 509 -21.02 0.23 -11.21
CA VAL A 509 -21.50 -1.01 -11.80
C VAL A 509 -22.90 -1.34 -11.25
N LEU A 510 -23.04 -1.40 -9.92
CA LEU A 510 -24.27 -1.82 -9.25
C LEU A 510 -25.50 -0.97 -9.62
N LYS A 511 -25.31 0.35 -9.82
CA LYS A 511 -26.38 1.26 -10.25
C LYS A 511 -27.13 0.74 -11.49
N ASN A 512 -26.43 0.03 -12.38
CA ASN A 512 -26.97 -0.49 -13.62
C ASN A 512 -27.29 -1.99 -13.54
N THR A 513 -26.39 -2.79 -12.95
CA THR A 513 -26.50 -4.26 -12.96
C THR A 513 -27.44 -4.81 -11.90
N CYS A 514 -27.59 -4.09 -10.78
CA CYS A 514 -28.48 -4.46 -9.69
C CYS A 514 -29.12 -3.21 -9.06
N PRO A 515 -30.05 -2.53 -9.77
CA PRO A 515 -30.66 -1.30 -9.28
C PRO A 515 -31.38 -1.49 -7.96
N VAL A 516 -31.39 -0.45 -7.12
CA VAL A 516 -32.01 -0.46 -5.79
C VAL A 516 -33.48 -0.89 -5.85
N THR A 517 -33.83 -1.84 -4.98
CA THR A 517 -35.20 -2.35 -4.83
C THR A 517 -35.84 -1.98 -3.50
N GLY A 518 -35.07 -1.44 -2.56
CA GLY A 518 -35.59 -0.99 -1.27
C GLY A 518 -34.56 -0.27 -0.41
N THR A 519 -35.04 0.28 0.70
CA THR A 519 -34.22 0.97 1.70
C THR A 519 -34.53 0.44 3.09
N ILE A 520 -33.52 0.40 3.95
CA ILE A 520 -33.66 0.03 5.36
C ILE A 520 -32.59 0.77 6.16
N ALA A 521 -32.92 1.18 7.39
CA ALA A 521 -31.93 1.71 8.34
C ALA A 521 -31.04 2.85 7.79
N GLY A 522 -31.59 3.71 6.92
CA GLY A 522 -30.87 4.83 6.33
C GLY A 522 -29.85 4.45 5.23
N THR A 523 -29.93 3.24 4.67
CA THR A 523 -29.18 2.83 3.48
C THR A 523 -30.07 2.03 2.52
N ALA A 524 -29.51 1.59 1.38
CA ALA A 524 -30.23 0.90 0.33
C ALA A 524 -29.80 -0.57 0.19
N TYR A 525 -30.69 -1.34 -0.41
CA TYR A 525 -30.41 -2.70 -0.88
C TYR A 525 -31.09 -2.97 -2.22
N ALA A 526 -30.57 -3.96 -2.93
CA ALA A 526 -31.01 -4.39 -4.23
C ALA A 526 -31.07 -5.91 -4.28
N LYS A 527 -32.16 -6.45 -4.84
CA LYS A 527 -32.24 -7.85 -5.26
C LYS A 527 -32.37 -7.92 -6.78
N CYS A 528 -31.48 -8.67 -7.42
CA CYS A 528 -31.48 -8.91 -8.86
C CYS A 528 -31.19 -10.39 -9.14
N GLY A 529 -32.20 -11.12 -9.59
CA GLY A 529 -32.11 -12.58 -9.70
C GLY A 529 -31.79 -13.23 -8.34
N SER A 530 -30.76 -14.07 -8.28
CA SER A 530 -30.27 -14.70 -7.05
C SER A 530 -29.34 -13.83 -6.21
N ASN A 531 -28.94 -12.66 -6.71
CA ASN A 531 -28.01 -11.77 -6.02
C ASN A 531 -28.76 -10.78 -5.13
N TRP A 532 -28.13 -10.47 -4.00
CA TRP A 532 -28.57 -9.44 -3.07
C TRP A 532 -27.38 -8.56 -2.72
N TRP A 533 -27.53 -7.24 -2.88
CA TRP A 533 -26.50 -6.25 -2.62
C TRP A 533 -27.02 -5.19 -1.67
N SER A 534 -26.17 -4.67 -0.79
CA SER A 534 -26.41 -3.40 -0.12
C SER A 534 -25.29 -2.43 -0.43
N TYR A 535 -25.68 -1.19 -0.73
CA TYR A 535 -24.80 -0.08 -1.10
C TYR A 535 -25.51 1.24 -0.84
N ASP A 536 -24.74 2.33 -0.76
CA ASP A 536 -25.31 3.67 -0.68
C ASP A 536 -25.65 4.28 -2.04
N THR A 537 -26.63 5.17 -2.05
CA THR A 537 -27.09 5.91 -3.23
C THR A 537 -27.09 7.41 -2.93
N PRO A 538 -27.25 8.29 -3.93
CA PRO A 538 -27.39 9.73 -3.67
C PRO A 538 -28.46 10.07 -2.64
N SER A 539 -29.59 9.34 -2.66
CA SER A 539 -30.70 9.55 -1.70
C SER A 539 -30.29 9.18 -0.26
N THR A 540 -29.67 8.02 -0.05
CA THR A 540 -29.26 7.58 1.29
C THR A 540 -28.09 8.42 1.81
N ILE A 541 -27.16 8.80 0.94
CA ILE A 541 -26.07 9.72 1.25
C ILE A 541 -26.59 11.07 1.74
N ASN A 542 -27.59 11.66 1.08
CA ASN A 542 -28.18 12.92 1.54
C ASN A 542 -28.72 12.80 2.98
N GLY A 543 -29.38 11.68 3.30
CA GLY A 543 -29.84 11.37 4.66
C GLY A 543 -28.67 11.25 5.65
N LYS A 544 -27.61 10.54 5.28
CA LYS A 544 -26.40 10.38 6.10
C LYS A 544 -25.64 11.68 6.32
N MET A 545 -25.55 12.56 5.32
CA MET A 545 -24.93 13.88 5.48
C MET A 545 -25.79 14.81 6.33
N SER A 546 -27.12 14.73 6.19
CA SER A 546 -28.05 15.43 7.10
C SER A 546 -27.86 14.98 8.55
N TYR A 547 -27.70 13.66 8.77
CA TYR A 547 -27.33 13.12 10.07
C TYR A 547 -25.98 13.66 10.56
N ALA A 548 -24.94 13.66 9.71
CA ALA A 548 -23.63 14.19 10.07
C ALA A 548 -23.68 15.67 10.50
N ASN A 549 -24.50 16.47 9.81
CA ASN A 549 -24.76 17.86 10.18
C ASN A 549 -25.49 17.98 11.52
N ASN A 550 -26.58 17.24 11.70
CA ASN A 550 -27.37 17.25 12.95
C ASN A 550 -26.56 16.76 14.17
N GLN A 551 -25.61 15.85 13.97
CA GLN A 551 -24.73 15.35 15.03
C GLN A 551 -23.53 16.26 15.31
N GLY A 552 -23.37 17.37 14.57
CA GLY A 552 -22.23 18.28 14.71
C GLY A 552 -20.91 17.68 14.27
N LEU A 553 -20.93 16.72 13.33
CA LEU A 553 -19.72 16.03 12.86
C LEU A 553 -18.80 16.97 12.09
N GLY A 554 -17.52 16.64 11.99
CA GLY A 554 -16.54 17.43 11.23
C GLY A 554 -16.82 17.45 9.73
N GLY A 555 -17.57 16.47 9.22
CA GLY A 555 -17.89 16.28 7.82
C GLY A 555 -18.10 14.80 7.49
N GLY A 556 -17.75 14.41 6.26
CA GLY A 556 -17.82 13.04 5.79
C GLY A 556 -16.60 12.65 4.97
N PHE A 557 -16.37 11.36 4.85
CA PHE A 557 -15.38 10.81 3.94
C PHE A 557 -15.92 9.57 3.23
N PHE A 558 -15.24 9.11 2.18
CA PHE A 558 -15.66 7.93 1.45
C PHE A 558 -14.51 7.02 1.01
N TRP A 559 -14.83 5.73 0.96
CA TRP A 559 -14.00 4.64 0.45
C TRP A 559 -14.70 3.98 -0.75
N GLU A 560 -14.20 4.02 -1.97
CA GLU A 560 -13.08 4.82 -2.46
C GLU A 560 -13.43 5.46 -3.82
N LEU A 561 -12.62 6.44 -4.24
CA LEU A 561 -12.89 7.29 -5.41
C LEU A 561 -13.22 6.53 -6.71
N SER A 562 -12.58 5.38 -6.93
CA SER A 562 -12.79 4.59 -8.15
C SER A 562 -14.17 3.94 -8.22
N GLY A 563 -14.88 3.82 -7.10
CA GLY A 563 -16.21 3.22 -7.04
C GLY A 563 -17.34 4.13 -7.57
N ASP A 564 -17.13 5.45 -7.61
CA ASP A 564 -18.13 6.41 -8.07
C ASP A 564 -18.27 6.43 -9.61
N THR A 565 -19.36 7.02 -10.09
CA THR A 565 -19.64 7.17 -11.52
C THR A 565 -18.70 8.19 -12.18
N SER A 566 -18.63 8.16 -13.52
CA SER A 566 -17.81 9.08 -14.31
C SER A 566 -18.21 10.56 -14.17
N ASN A 567 -19.39 10.87 -13.63
CA ASN A 567 -19.85 12.22 -13.32
C ASN A 567 -19.85 12.54 -11.81
N GLY A 568 -19.26 11.67 -10.97
CA GLY A 568 -19.11 11.88 -9.53
C GLY A 568 -20.44 12.04 -8.81
N GLU A 569 -21.39 11.12 -9.03
CA GLU A 569 -22.76 11.25 -8.53
C GLU A 569 -22.81 11.14 -7.00
N LEU A 570 -22.12 10.18 -6.40
CA LEU A 570 -22.13 9.97 -4.96
C LEU A 570 -21.40 11.09 -4.22
N ILE A 571 -20.23 11.52 -4.72
CA ILE A 571 -19.52 12.67 -4.12
C ILE A 571 -20.34 13.96 -4.26
N THR A 572 -21.11 14.12 -5.33
CA THR A 572 -22.02 15.27 -5.49
C THR A 572 -23.11 15.26 -4.42
N ALA A 573 -23.70 14.10 -4.12
CA ALA A 573 -24.65 13.96 -3.02
C ALA A 573 -24.01 14.27 -1.66
N MET A 574 -22.78 13.78 -1.41
CA MET A 574 -22.06 14.10 -0.18
C MET A 574 -21.82 15.61 -0.02
N ARG A 575 -21.34 16.27 -1.09
CA ARG A 575 -21.07 17.71 -1.09
C ARG A 575 -22.35 18.50 -0.81
N ASN A 576 -23.41 18.22 -1.54
CA ASN A 576 -24.69 18.92 -1.38
C ASN A 576 -25.29 18.72 0.01
N GLY A 577 -25.20 17.49 0.55
CA GLY A 577 -25.74 17.17 1.87
C GLY A 577 -24.97 17.79 3.03
N LEU A 578 -23.66 18.03 2.89
CA LEU A 578 -22.84 18.65 3.93
C LEU A 578 -23.01 20.18 3.99
N GLY A 579 -23.41 20.82 2.90
CA GLY A 579 -23.47 22.28 2.77
C GLY A 579 -22.13 22.83 2.30
#